data_AF-A0A7X6Z696-F1
#
_entry.id   AF-A0A7X6Z696-F1
#
_cell.length_a   1.000
_cell.length_b   1.000
_cell.length_c   1.000
_cell.angle_alpha   90.00
_cell.angle_beta   90.00
_cell.angle_gamma   90.00
#
_symmetry.space_group_name_H-M   'P 1'
#
loop_
_entity.id
_entity.type
_entity.pdbx_description
1 polymer ?
#
loop_
_entity_poly.entity_id
_entity_poly.type
_entity_poly.pdbx_seq_one_letter_code
_entity_poly.pdbx_strand_id
1 'polypeptide(L)'
;MKAAFLILSALNQHAASVSDALAQLQQRLITLNRDFEHSPNALIEYSDIALSDEQKQQLLPHADLLAEFRPNNQLIKLKAGLQSAGSPVSSTSYHELLKIIALNWFLQNAHGTNLFKDIDYVVILESGAEIGQDLVNLLNKSEALKNKFFFKKALTSSIQNKKGRTLMYYPTDTWAYSAELTDELIDNIIDASENAYKRLEKVTDHDSSTDLGHELFKAIDLSKIHFLI
;
A
#
# COMPACT_ATOMS: atom_id res chain seq x y z
N MET A 1 15.79 -5.18 16.74
CA MET A 1 15.19 -4.27 15.75
C MET A 1 13.69 -4.44 15.84
N LYS A 2 12.92 -3.36 15.84
CA LYS A 2 11.47 -3.40 15.94
C LYS A 2 10.86 -2.90 14.63
N ALA A 3 10.11 -3.77 13.95
CA ALA A 3 9.38 -3.42 12.74
C ALA A 3 7.91 -3.19 13.07
N ALA A 4 7.22 -2.38 12.26
CA ALA A 4 5.76 -2.36 12.21
C ALA A 4 5.30 -2.87 10.85
N PHE A 5 4.25 -3.69 10.83
CA PHE A 5 3.67 -4.22 9.60
C PHE A 5 2.36 -3.51 9.30
N LEU A 6 2.27 -2.87 8.13
CA LEU A 6 1.05 -2.27 7.62
C LEU A 6 0.54 -3.15 6.48
N ILE A 7 -0.59 -3.81 6.70
CA ILE A 7 -1.18 -4.71 5.71
C ILE A 7 -2.33 -3.98 5.02
N LEU A 8 -2.17 -3.71 3.72
CA LEU A 8 -3.18 -3.13 2.85
C LEU A 8 -4.09 -4.24 2.35
N SER A 9 -5.39 -4.13 2.65
CA SER A 9 -6.38 -5.14 2.32
C SER A 9 -7.60 -4.52 1.64
N ALA A 10 -8.14 -5.25 0.67
CA ALA A 10 -9.38 -4.93 0.00
C ALA A 10 -10.29 -6.18 -0.06
N LEU A 11 -10.59 -6.76 1.11
CA LEU A 11 -11.27 -8.07 1.21
C LEU A 11 -12.59 -8.10 0.42
N ASN A 12 -13.40 -7.07 0.56
CA ASN A 12 -14.74 -7.02 -0.02
C ASN A 12 -14.77 -6.35 -1.40
N GLN A 13 -13.60 -6.05 -2.00
CA GLN A 13 -13.54 -5.49 -3.35
C GLN A 13 -13.95 -6.51 -4.43
N HIS A 14 -13.69 -7.80 -4.19
CA HIS A 14 -14.01 -8.88 -5.11
C HIS A 14 -14.78 -10.00 -4.40
N ALA A 15 -16.12 -9.94 -4.49
CA ALA A 15 -17.04 -10.85 -3.80
C ALA A 15 -16.75 -12.35 -4.05
N ALA A 16 -16.23 -12.71 -5.23
CA ALA A 16 -16.00 -14.10 -5.62
C ALA A 16 -14.89 -14.82 -4.82
N SER A 17 -13.97 -14.08 -4.19
CA SER A 17 -12.80 -14.63 -3.51
C SER A 17 -12.69 -14.22 -2.04
N VAL A 18 -13.75 -13.63 -1.46
CA VAL A 18 -13.73 -13.07 -0.10
C VAL A 18 -13.32 -14.11 0.94
N SER A 19 -13.87 -15.33 0.87
CA SER A 19 -13.59 -16.38 1.84
C SER A 19 -12.11 -16.80 1.82
N ASP A 20 -11.56 -17.02 0.63
CA ASP A 20 -10.17 -17.42 0.46
C ASP A 20 -9.22 -16.28 0.85
N ALA A 21 -9.54 -15.05 0.44
CA ALA A 21 -8.75 -13.86 0.80
C ALA A 21 -8.77 -13.61 2.31
N LEU A 22 -9.90 -13.81 2.98
CA LEU A 22 -10.02 -13.70 4.43
C LEU A 22 -9.16 -14.76 5.13
N ALA A 23 -9.21 -16.01 4.69
CA ALA A 23 -8.39 -17.08 5.25
C ALA A 23 -6.89 -16.83 5.05
N GLN A 24 -6.49 -16.34 3.88
CA GLN A 24 -5.10 -15.97 3.59
C GLN A 24 -4.62 -14.82 4.48
N LEU A 25 -5.45 -13.77 4.63
CA LEU A 25 -5.13 -12.64 5.48
C LEU A 25 -5.00 -13.04 6.95
N GLN A 26 -5.89 -13.90 7.45
CA GLN A 26 -5.78 -14.45 8.82
C GLN A 26 -4.48 -15.22 8.99
N GLN A 27 -4.16 -16.12 8.07
CA GLN A 27 -2.91 -16.88 8.13
C GLN A 27 -1.68 -15.98 8.07
N ARG A 28 -1.74 -14.89 7.30
CA ARG A 28 -0.67 -13.89 7.25
C ARG A 28 -0.47 -13.20 8.60
N LEU A 29 -1.56 -12.73 9.22
CA LEU A 29 -1.52 -12.10 10.53
C LEU A 29 -0.97 -13.06 11.60
N ILE A 30 -1.42 -14.32 11.61
CA ILE A 30 -0.91 -15.36 12.51
C ILE A 30 0.59 -15.58 12.29
N THR A 31 1.02 -15.68 11.03
CA THR A 31 2.43 -15.89 10.66
C THR A 31 3.29 -14.71 11.09
N LEU A 32 2.83 -13.48 10.88
CA LEU A 32 3.54 -12.26 11.30
C LEU A 32 3.74 -12.22 12.82
N ASN A 33 2.67 -12.49 13.59
CA ASN A 33 2.74 -12.53 15.04
C ASN A 33 3.72 -13.59 15.56
N ARG A 34 3.81 -14.73 14.86
CA ARG A 34 4.72 -15.82 15.22
C ARG A 34 6.17 -15.51 14.85
N ASP A 35 6.41 -15.02 13.63
CA ASP A 35 7.75 -14.90 13.06
C ASP A 35 8.43 -13.57 13.45
N PHE A 36 7.66 -12.56 13.82
CA PHE A 36 8.14 -11.23 14.22
C PHE A 36 7.55 -10.79 15.57
N GLU A 37 7.86 -11.58 16.60
CA GLU A 37 7.41 -11.29 17.97
C GLU A 37 7.73 -9.84 18.37
N HIS A 38 6.76 -9.16 19.00
CA HIS A 38 6.82 -7.74 19.39
C HIS A 38 6.80 -6.69 18.27
N SER A 39 6.62 -7.10 17.01
CA SER A 39 6.41 -6.17 15.90
C SER A 39 4.91 -5.91 15.71
N PRO A 40 4.42 -4.69 15.97
CA PRO A 40 3.00 -4.41 15.82
C PRO A 40 2.57 -4.57 14.37
N ASN A 41 1.35 -5.05 14.16
CA ASN A 41 0.74 -5.14 12.85
C ASN A 41 -0.63 -4.45 12.79
N ALA A 42 -0.81 -3.64 11.76
CA ALA A 42 -2.04 -2.91 11.51
C ALA A 42 -2.62 -3.33 10.16
N LEU A 43 -3.90 -3.66 10.15
CA LEU A 43 -4.67 -3.94 8.96
C LEU A 43 -5.39 -2.67 8.50
N ILE A 44 -5.11 -2.26 7.27
CA ILE A 44 -5.74 -1.12 6.61
C ILE A 44 -6.67 -1.66 5.53
N GLU A 45 -7.96 -1.70 5.82
CA GLU A 45 -8.98 -2.15 4.91
C GLU A 45 -9.53 -0.98 4.09
N TYR A 46 -9.37 -1.03 2.77
CA TYR A 46 -9.70 0.07 1.86
C TYR A 46 -10.79 -0.27 0.85
N SER A 47 -11.46 -1.44 0.96
CA SER A 47 -12.59 -1.77 0.09
C SER A 47 -13.69 -0.72 0.14
N ASP A 48 -14.37 -0.54 -0.99
CA ASP A 48 -15.60 0.27 -1.05
C ASP A 48 -16.71 -0.27 -0.13
N ILE A 49 -16.68 -1.57 0.17
CA ILE A 49 -17.65 -2.28 1.00
C ILE A 49 -17.04 -2.54 2.38
N ALA A 50 -17.81 -2.26 3.42
CA ALA A 50 -17.41 -2.50 4.80
C ALA A 50 -17.17 -3.96 5.11
N LEU A 51 -16.26 -4.23 6.04
CA LEU A 51 -16.17 -5.57 6.63
C LEU A 51 -17.46 -5.84 7.41
N SER A 52 -17.97 -7.07 7.29
CA SER A 52 -19.02 -7.55 8.17
C SER A 52 -18.49 -7.75 9.59
N ASP A 53 -19.37 -7.79 10.57
CA ASP A 53 -18.96 -8.01 11.96
C ASP A 53 -18.28 -9.37 12.15
N GLU A 54 -18.72 -10.40 11.42
CA GLU A 54 -18.09 -11.72 11.41
C GLU A 54 -16.66 -11.66 10.85
N GLN A 55 -16.43 -10.89 9.79
CA GLN A 55 -15.08 -10.71 9.23
C GLN A 55 -14.16 -10.01 10.23
N LYS A 56 -14.67 -8.96 10.91
CA LYS A 56 -13.91 -8.23 11.95
C LYS A 56 -13.57 -9.14 13.12
N GLN A 57 -14.53 -9.92 13.61
CA GLN A 57 -14.33 -10.86 14.71
C GLN A 57 -13.24 -11.90 14.43
N GLN A 58 -13.06 -12.30 13.17
CA GLN A 58 -12.01 -13.26 12.82
C GLN A 58 -10.62 -12.61 12.63
N LEU A 59 -10.56 -11.30 12.34
CA LEU A 59 -9.30 -10.58 12.09
C LEU A 59 -8.72 -9.93 13.34
N LEU A 60 -9.58 -9.32 14.17
CA LEU A 60 -9.17 -8.59 15.38
C LEU A 60 -8.31 -9.38 16.37
N PRO A 61 -8.51 -10.70 16.59
CA PRO A 61 -7.63 -11.47 17.48
C PRO A 61 -6.17 -11.58 17.00
N HIS A 62 -5.91 -11.25 15.74
CA HIS A 62 -4.60 -11.42 15.11
C HIS A 62 -3.98 -10.10 14.64
N ALA A 63 -4.69 -8.97 14.79
CA ALA A 63 -4.20 -7.65 14.42
C ALA A 63 -4.18 -6.71 15.63
N ASP A 64 -3.10 -5.94 15.79
CA ASP A 64 -3.01 -4.92 16.85
C ASP A 64 -3.94 -3.74 16.57
N LEU A 65 -4.18 -3.45 15.29
CA LEU A 65 -5.07 -2.39 14.84
C LEU A 65 -5.79 -2.80 13.56
N LEU A 66 -7.10 -2.51 13.51
CA LEU A 66 -7.91 -2.58 12.29
C LEU A 66 -8.43 -1.19 11.96
N ALA A 67 -8.00 -0.66 10.82
CA ALA A 67 -8.40 0.65 10.31
C ALA A 67 -9.18 0.48 9.01
N GLU A 68 -10.46 0.86 9.03
CA GLU A 68 -11.34 0.81 7.85
C GLU A 68 -11.41 2.19 7.19
N PHE A 69 -10.78 2.33 6.02
CA PHE A 69 -10.90 3.53 5.21
C PHE A 69 -12.24 3.56 4.47
N ARG A 70 -12.85 4.74 4.38
CA ARG A 70 -14.08 4.98 3.61
C ARG A 70 -13.87 6.08 2.59
N PRO A 71 -14.21 5.85 1.31
CA PRO A 71 -14.10 6.87 0.29
C PRO A 71 -15.03 8.05 0.63
N ASN A 72 -14.50 9.26 0.49
CA ASN A 72 -15.29 10.47 0.65
C ASN A 72 -16.17 10.74 -0.59
N ASN A 73 -17.01 11.77 -0.53
CA ASN A 73 -17.91 12.14 -1.63
C ASN A 73 -17.19 12.44 -2.96
N GLN A 74 -15.94 12.90 -2.94
CA GLN A 74 -15.18 13.18 -4.17
C GLN A 74 -14.77 11.88 -4.86
N LEU A 75 -14.31 10.88 -4.09
CA LEU A 75 -13.95 9.56 -4.62
C LEU A 75 -15.17 8.80 -5.13
N ILE A 76 -16.30 8.88 -4.42
CA ILE A 76 -17.56 8.29 -4.85
C ILE A 76 -18.02 8.88 -6.21
N LYS A 77 -17.93 10.20 -6.37
CA LYS A 77 -18.25 10.88 -7.64
C LYS A 77 -17.31 10.48 -8.77
N LEU A 78 -16.00 10.38 -8.48
CA LEU A 78 -15.00 9.94 -9.45
C LEU A 78 -15.33 8.52 -9.94
N LYS A 79 -15.61 7.58 -9.02
CA LYS A 79 -16.02 6.21 -9.36
C LYS A 79 -17.23 6.18 -10.27
N ALA A 80 -18.27 6.94 -9.96
CA ALA A 80 -19.49 6.99 -10.77
C ALA A 80 -19.24 7.53 -12.19
N GLY A 81 -18.36 8.53 -12.33
CA GLY A 81 -17.93 9.04 -13.63
C GLY A 81 -17.15 8.00 -14.44
N LEU A 82 -16.21 7.31 -13.80
CA LEU A 82 -15.42 6.23 -14.42
C LEU A 82 -16.29 5.04 -14.84
N GLN A 83 -17.26 4.64 -14.03
CA GLN A 83 -18.22 3.58 -14.37
C GLN A 83 -19.08 3.95 -15.56
N SER A 84 -19.50 5.21 -15.65
CA SER A 84 -20.28 5.72 -16.79
C SER A 84 -19.47 5.72 -18.09
N ALA A 85 -18.14 5.80 -18.01
CA ALA A 85 -17.24 5.70 -19.16
C ALA A 85 -16.98 4.25 -19.64
N GLY A 86 -17.40 3.23 -18.89
CA GLY A 86 -17.44 1.83 -19.35
C GLY A 86 -16.11 1.10 -19.53
N SER A 87 -14.99 1.61 -19.03
CA SER A 87 -13.66 0.98 -19.17
C SER A 87 -13.24 0.15 -17.94
N PRO A 88 -12.91 -1.16 -18.07
CA PRO A 88 -12.40 -1.98 -16.97
C PRO A 88 -11.10 -1.45 -16.35
N VAL A 89 -10.21 -0.86 -17.16
CA VAL A 89 -8.93 -0.27 -16.70
C VAL A 89 -9.17 0.86 -15.69
N SER A 90 -10.27 1.59 -15.85
CA SER A 90 -10.68 2.65 -14.93
C SER A 90 -11.07 2.11 -13.55
N SER A 91 -11.63 0.90 -13.47
CA SER A 91 -11.98 0.26 -12.21
C SER A 91 -10.73 -0.13 -11.41
N THR A 92 -9.77 -0.80 -12.06
CA THR A 92 -8.48 -1.14 -11.44
C THR A 92 -7.73 0.11 -10.97
N SER A 93 -7.64 1.12 -11.82
CA SER A 93 -6.94 2.36 -11.48
C SER A 93 -7.60 3.13 -10.33
N TYR A 94 -8.93 3.06 -10.21
CA TYR A 94 -9.65 3.60 -9.07
C TYR A 94 -9.34 2.84 -7.77
N HIS A 95 -9.25 1.51 -7.80
CA HIS A 95 -8.85 0.75 -6.60
C HIS A 95 -7.41 1.05 -6.18
N GLU A 96 -6.50 1.23 -7.15
CA GLU A 96 -5.14 1.69 -6.88
C GLU A 96 -5.12 3.08 -6.22
N LEU A 97 -5.95 4.01 -6.70
CA LEU A 97 -6.12 5.31 -6.04
C LEU A 97 -6.62 5.15 -4.58
N LEU A 98 -7.61 4.28 -4.34
CA LEU A 98 -8.11 4.02 -2.99
C LEU A 98 -7.01 3.48 -2.07
N LYS A 99 -6.19 2.54 -2.55
CA LYS A 99 -5.05 2.00 -1.82
C LYS A 99 -4.06 3.10 -1.42
N ILE A 100 -3.69 3.97 -2.36
CA ILE A 100 -2.78 5.10 -2.12
C ILE A 100 -3.36 6.05 -1.07
N ILE A 101 -4.62 6.45 -1.21
CA ILE A 101 -5.27 7.39 -0.29
C ILE A 101 -5.47 6.77 1.10
N ALA A 102 -5.85 5.49 1.18
CA ALA A 102 -6.02 4.79 2.45
C ALA A 102 -4.70 4.70 3.21
N LEU A 103 -3.60 4.38 2.52
CA LEU A 103 -2.26 4.40 3.10
C LEU A 103 -1.89 5.81 3.59
N ASN A 104 -2.14 6.85 2.77
CA ASN A 104 -1.89 8.24 3.16
C ASN A 104 -2.63 8.63 4.44
N TRP A 105 -3.95 8.38 4.44
CA TRP A 105 -4.82 8.66 5.58
C TRP A 105 -4.32 7.95 6.82
N PHE A 106 -3.99 6.66 6.73
CA PHE A 106 -3.48 5.91 7.86
C PHE A 106 -2.17 6.50 8.38
N LEU A 107 -1.19 6.76 7.52
CA LEU A 107 0.12 7.29 7.92
C LEU A 107 0.00 8.66 8.60
N GLN A 108 -0.87 9.55 8.11
CA GLN A 108 -1.11 10.84 8.76
C GLN A 108 -1.69 10.68 10.18
N ASN A 109 -2.64 9.76 10.37
CA ASN A 109 -3.21 9.48 11.69
C ASN A 109 -2.21 8.77 12.62
N ALA A 110 -1.43 7.83 12.10
CA ALA A 110 -0.39 7.12 12.81
C ALA A 110 0.73 8.06 13.27
N HIS A 111 1.12 9.01 12.40
CA HIS A 111 2.10 10.04 12.73
C HIS A 111 1.58 10.97 13.83
N GLY A 112 0.36 11.50 13.70
CA GLY A 112 -0.24 12.37 14.71
C GLY A 112 -0.42 11.72 16.09
N THR A 113 -0.45 10.38 16.15
CA THR A 113 -0.58 9.60 17.40
C THR A 113 0.75 9.02 17.90
N ASN A 114 1.87 9.31 17.23
CA ASN A 114 3.20 8.76 17.52
C ASN A 114 3.26 7.22 17.48
N LEU A 115 2.47 6.58 16.60
CA LEU A 115 2.38 5.13 16.51
C LEU A 115 3.74 4.47 16.21
N PHE A 116 4.63 5.16 15.52
CA PHE A 116 5.95 4.66 15.10
C PHE A 116 7.12 5.10 16.00
N LYS A 117 6.85 5.71 17.17
CA LYS A 117 7.90 6.32 18.02
C LYS A 117 9.05 5.39 18.40
N ASP A 118 8.76 4.10 18.60
CA ASP A 118 9.74 3.08 18.99
C ASP A 118 9.97 2.05 17.87
N ILE A 119 9.62 2.38 16.63
CA ILE A 119 9.75 1.51 15.47
C ILE A 119 10.98 1.92 14.66
N ASP A 120 11.79 0.95 14.26
CA ASP A 120 12.97 1.18 13.41
C ASP A 120 12.57 1.21 11.92
N TYR A 121 11.67 0.30 11.53
CA TYR A 121 11.23 0.11 10.15
C TYR A 121 9.73 -0.11 10.05
N VAL A 122 9.12 0.42 9.00
CA VAL A 122 7.74 0.12 8.66
C VAL A 122 7.74 -0.69 7.37
N VAL A 123 7.11 -1.85 7.41
CA VAL A 123 6.95 -2.77 6.29
C VAL A 123 5.52 -2.66 5.80
N ILE A 124 5.35 -2.38 4.50
CA ILE A 124 4.05 -2.29 3.84
C ILE A 124 3.86 -3.53 2.97
N LEU A 125 2.72 -4.18 3.15
CA LEU A 125 2.37 -5.46 2.52
C LEU A 125 0.97 -5.36 1.94
N GLU A 126 0.77 -5.84 0.72
CA GLU A 126 -0.58 -6.19 0.26
C GLU A 126 -1.00 -7.54 0.86
N SER A 127 -2.29 -7.72 1.14
CA SER A 127 -2.82 -8.90 1.86
C SER A 127 -2.44 -10.25 1.23
N GLY A 128 -2.26 -10.29 -0.10
CA GLY A 128 -1.83 -11.48 -0.84
C GLY A 128 -0.32 -11.59 -1.05
N ALA A 129 0.47 -10.60 -0.63
CA ALA A 129 1.90 -10.57 -0.90
C ALA A 129 2.69 -11.47 0.07
N GLU A 130 3.83 -11.98 -0.40
CA GLU A 130 4.79 -12.71 0.41
C GLU A 130 5.92 -11.80 0.90
N ILE A 131 6.47 -12.13 2.06
CA ILE A 131 7.67 -11.49 2.61
C ILE A 131 8.87 -12.28 2.10
N GLY A 132 9.64 -11.69 1.21
CA GLY A 132 10.85 -12.30 0.67
C GLY A 132 11.95 -12.46 1.72
N GLN A 133 12.80 -13.46 1.53
CA GLN A 133 13.92 -13.75 2.44
C GLN A 133 14.92 -12.58 2.53
N ASP A 134 15.08 -11.82 1.46
CA ASP A 134 15.83 -10.57 1.38
C ASP A 134 15.34 -9.53 2.40
N LEU A 135 14.03 -9.33 2.49
CA LEU A 135 13.41 -8.44 3.47
C LEU A 135 13.54 -9.00 4.89
N VAL A 136 13.33 -10.31 5.09
CA VAL A 136 13.57 -10.95 6.40
C VAL A 136 15.02 -10.75 6.85
N ASN A 137 15.98 -10.92 5.94
CA ASN A 137 17.39 -10.72 6.21
C ASN A 137 17.71 -9.26 6.54
N LEU A 138 17.05 -8.29 5.89
CA LEU A 138 17.16 -6.87 6.24
C LEU A 138 16.69 -6.63 7.67
N LEU A 139 15.51 -7.12 8.02
CA LEU A 139 14.89 -6.94 9.35
C LEU A 139 15.73 -7.59 10.48
N ASN A 140 16.54 -8.60 10.16
CA ASN A 140 17.40 -9.29 11.12
C ASN A 140 18.80 -8.68 11.28
N LYS A 141 19.20 -7.67 10.47
CA LYS A 141 20.55 -7.07 10.53
C LYS A 141 20.63 -5.88 11.48
N SER A 142 21.46 -5.95 12.53
CA SER A 142 21.57 -4.87 13.53
C SER A 142 22.15 -3.54 13.02
N GLU A 143 22.89 -3.55 11.90
CA GLU A 143 23.48 -2.35 11.27
C GLU A 143 22.59 -1.75 10.16
N ALA A 144 21.30 -2.09 10.13
CA ALA A 144 20.47 -1.81 8.96
C ALA A 144 20.40 -0.32 8.59
N LEU A 145 20.39 -0.11 7.27
CA LEU A 145 20.52 1.16 6.58
C LEU A 145 19.44 2.14 7.02
N LYS A 146 19.82 3.08 7.88
CA LYS A 146 18.99 4.23 8.25
C LYS A 146 18.73 5.12 7.05
N ASN A 147 17.66 5.91 7.12
CA ASN A 147 17.31 6.91 6.13
C ASN A 147 17.17 6.31 4.72
N LYS A 148 16.59 5.10 4.62
CA LYS A 148 16.35 4.42 3.34
C LYS A 148 14.91 3.95 3.16
N PHE A 149 14.48 3.98 1.91
CA PHE A 149 13.38 3.20 1.39
C PHE A 149 13.91 1.90 0.78
N PHE A 150 13.21 0.80 0.99
CA PHE A 150 13.58 -0.54 0.58
C PHE A 150 12.55 -1.08 -0.41
N PHE A 151 12.98 -1.22 -1.65
CA PHE A 151 12.14 -1.75 -2.73
C PHE A 151 12.82 -2.95 -3.39
N LYS A 152 12.02 -3.84 -3.97
CA LYS A 152 12.52 -4.74 -5.02
C LYS A 152 13.02 -3.89 -6.20
N LYS A 153 13.90 -4.46 -7.03
CA LYS A 153 14.44 -3.77 -8.19
C LYS A 153 13.32 -3.21 -9.08
N ALA A 154 13.46 -1.96 -9.51
CA ALA A 154 12.51 -1.32 -10.39
C ALA A 154 12.32 -2.13 -11.69
N LEU A 155 11.07 -2.21 -12.13
CA LEU A 155 10.68 -2.93 -13.34
C LEU A 155 10.27 -1.95 -14.44
N THR A 156 10.41 -2.38 -15.68
CA THR A 156 9.90 -1.65 -16.83
C THR A 156 8.42 -1.95 -17.01
N SER A 157 7.60 -0.92 -17.03
CA SER A 157 6.18 -1.01 -17.35
C SER A 157 5.99 -1.47 -18.79
N SER A 158 5.02 -2.36 -19.01
CA SER A 158 4.55 -2.76 -20.34
C SER A 158 3.75 -1.66 -21.04
N ILE A 159 3.33 -0.63 -20.30
CA ILE A 159 2.56 0.49 -20.80
C ILE A 159 3.49 1.44 -21.55
N GLN A 160 3.35 1.46 -22.88
CA GLN A 160 4.08 2.41 -23.72
C GLN A 160 3.48 3.81 -23.55
N ASN A 161 4.27 4.74 -23.02
CA ASN A 161 3.89 6.15 -23.07
C ASN A 161 3.86 6.60 -24.55
N LYS A 162 2.88 7.42 -24.95
CA LYS A 162 2.74 8.04 -26.29
C LYS A 162 4.03 8.70 -26.81
N LYS A 163 5.01 9.00 -25.95
CA LYS A 163 6.35 9.54 -26.29
C LYS A 163 7.45 8.48 -26.47
N GLY A 164 7.14 7.19 -26.52
CA GLY A 164 8.12 6.11 -26.71
C GLY A 164 9.10 5.94 -25.54
N ARG A 165 8.77 6.46 -24.34
CA ARG A 165 9.61 6.33 -23.15
C ARG A 165 9.18 5.12 -22.33
N THR A 166 10.13 4.28 -21.96
CA THR A 166 9.92 3.21 -20.98
C THR A 166 9.63 3.82 -19.62
N LEU A 167 8.45 3.53 -19.07
CA LEU A 167 8.09 3.90 -17.70
C LEU A 167 8.67 2.85 -16.75
N MET A 168 9.28 3.30 -15.65
CA MET A 168 9.75 2.41 -14.58
C MET A 168 8.85 2.56 -13.35
N TYR A 169 8.75 1.49 -12.57
CA TYR A 169 8.00 1.48 -11.32
C TYR A 169 8.68 0.58 -10.29
N TYR A 170 8.48 0.89 -9.01
CA TYR A 170 8.82 -0.02 -7.93
C TYR A 170 7.69 -1.02 -7.71
N PRO A 171 7.97 -2.33 -7.58
CA PRO A 171 6.98 -3.26 -7.03
C PRO A 171 6.61 -2.84 -5.60
N THR A 172 5.32 -2.62 -5.35
CA THR A 172 4.79 -2.16 -4.05
C THR A 172 3.91 -3.20 -3.36
N ASP A 173 3.97 -4.46 -3.81
CA ASP A 173 3.34 -5.61 -3.16
C ASP A 173 3.90 -5.84 -1.76
N THR A 174 5.24 -5.73 -1.63
CA THR A 174 5.97 -5.81 -0.37
C THR A 174 7.16 -4.85 -0.44
N TRP A 175 7.20 -3.87 0.47
CA TRP A 175 8.30 -2.91 0.57
C TRP A 175 8.43 -2.39 2.00
N ALA A 176 9.51 -1.67 2.30
CA ALA A 176 9.73 -1.14 3.64
C ALA A 176 10.42 0.22 3.61
N TYR A 177 10.43 0.91 4.74
CA TYR A 177 11.19 2.15 4.91
C TYR A 177 11.65 2.30 6.36
N SER A 178 12.75 3.02 6.58
CA SER A 178 13.17 3.45 7.92
C SER A 178 12.10 4.35 8.53
N ALA A 179 11.62 4.08 9.74
CA ALA A 179 10.49 4.81 10.33
C ALA A 179 10.73 6.33 10.47
N GLU A 180 11.98 6.77 10.56
CA GLU A 180 12.36 8.19 10.55
C GLU A 180 12.02 8.93 9.23
N LEU A 181 11.75 8.19 8.15
CA LEU A 181 11.29 8.72 6.86
C LEU A 181 9.77 8.85 6.75
N THR A 182 9.01 8.65 7.85
CA THR A 182 7.54 8.70 7.81
C THR A 182 7.02 10.03 7.27
N ASP A 183 7.58 11.17 7.71
CA ASP A 183 7.15 12.50 7.24
C ASP A 183 7.38 12.68 5.74
N GLU A 184 8.58 12.32 5.27
CA GLU A 184 8.90 12.39 3.85
C GLU A 184 8.03 11.43 3.03
N LEU A 185 7.71 10.25 3.56
CA LEU A 185 6.80 9.34 2.89
C LEU A 185 5.38 9.91 2.80
N ILE A 186 4.89 10.57 3.85
CA ILE A 186 3.59 11.23 3.84
C ILE A 186 3.54 12.27 2.73
N ASP A 187 4.56 13.14 2.62
CA ASP A 187 4.64 14.15 1.55
C ASP A 187 4.65 13.49 0.15
N ASN A 188 5.48 12.46 -0.04
CA ASN A 188 5.54 11.70 -1.29
C ASN A 188 4.20 11.04 -1.66
N ILE A 189 3.48 10.51 -0.68
CA ILE A 189 2.17 9.86 -0.90
C ILE A 189 1.06 10.90 -1.12
N ILE A 190 1.13 12.09 -0.52
CA ILE A 190 0.22 13.19 -0.83
C ILE A 190 0.34 13.55 -2.32
N ASP A 191 1.56 13.77 -2.80
CA ASP A 191 1.82 14.05 -4.22
C ASP A 191 1.35 12.89 -5.11
N ALA A 192 1.63 11.65 -4.71
CA ALA A 192 1.14 10.46 -5.42
C ALA A 192 -0.39 10.43 -5.51
N SER A 193 -1.08 10.71 -4.40
CA SER A 193 -2.54 10.73 -4.30
C SER A 193 -3.14 11.81 -5.22
N GLU A 194 -2.58 13.02 -5.21
CA GLU A 194 -3.05 14.11 -6.05
C GLU A 194 -2.83 13.83 -7.54
N ASN A 195 -1.66 13.32 -7.90
CA ASN A 195 -1.32 12.99 -9.28
C ASN A 195 -2.20 11.86 -9.82
N ALA A 196 -2.40 10.82 -9.02
CA ALA A 196 -3.31 9.71 -9.28
C ALA A 196 -4.75 10.20 -9.51
N TYR A 197 -5.26 11.04 -8.60
CA TYR A 197 -6.60 11.61 -8.71
C TYR A 197 -6.76 12.44 -9.99
N LYS A 198 -5.86 13.40 -10.23
CA LYS A 198 -5.90 14.31 -11.40
C LYS A 198 -5.80 13.54 -12.72
N ARG A 199 -5.08 12.40 -12.76
CA ARG A 199 -5.02 11.54 -13.95
C ARG A 199 -6.37 10.89 -14.24
N LEU A 200 -7.01 10.36 -13.21
CA LEU A 200 -8.30 9.68 -13.35
C LEU A 200 -9.45 10.66 -13.61
N GLU A 201 -9.41 11.86 -13.05
CA GLU A 201 -10.41 12.90 -13.29
C GLU A 201 -10.43 13.35 -14.76
N LYS A 202 -9.27 13.36 -15.43
CA LYS A 202 -9.13 13.92 -16.78
C LYS A 202 -9.71 13.08 -17.91
N VAL A 203 -10.26 11.87 -17.67
CA VAL A 203 -10.92 10.93 -18.62
C VAL A 203 -10.95 11.41 -20.09
N THR A 204 -9.80 11.51 -20.76
CA THR A 204 -9.74 12.05 -22.13
C THR A 204 -8.89 11.25 -23.09
N ASP A 205 -8.19 10.20 -22.65
CA ASP A 205 -7.62 9.24 -23.58
C ASP A 205 -7.22 7.96 -22.86
N HIS A 206 -7.45 6.84 -23.53
CA HIS A 206 -7.00 5.51 -23.14
C HIS A 206 -5.54 5.51 -22.66
N ASP A 207 -5.25 4.77 -21.57
CA ASP A 207 -3.94 4.54 -20.92
C ASP A 207 -3.49 5.40 -19.72
N SER A 208 -4.39 5.97 -18.92
CA SER A 208 -3.99 6.52 -17.60
C SER A 208 -4.04 5.46 -16.49
N SER A 209 -3.11 4.50 -16.50
CA SER A 209 -2.94 3.62 -15.33
C SER A 209 -2.42 4.42 -14.14
N THR A 210 -3.06 4.23 -12.99
CA THR A 210 -2.59 4.74 -11.70
C THR A 210 -2.04 3.57 -10.91
N ASP A 211 -0.82 3.70 -10.39
CA ASP A 211 -0.16 2.68 -9.57
C ASP A 211 0.80 3.37 -8.59
N LEU A 212 0.81 2.92 -7.33
CA LEU A 212 1.64 3.48 -6.28
C LEU A 212 3.13 3.44 -6.66
N GLY A 213 3.59 2.32 -7.23
CA GLY A 213 4.98 2.13 -7.64
C GLY A 213 5.46 3.17 -8.64
N HIS A 214 4.63 3.54 -9.61
CA HIS A 214 4.95 4.59 -10.59
C HIS A 214 4.99 5.99 -9.98
N GLU A 215 4.18 6.29 -8.97
CA GLU A 215 4.19 7.60 -8.32
C GLU A 215 5.36 7.72 -7.34
N LEU A 216 5.64 6.68 -6.56
CA LEU A 216 6.81 6.63 -5.68
C LEU A 216 8.12 6.69 -6.47
N PHE A 217 8.19 6.08 -7.65
CA PHE A 217 9.36 6.19 -8.55
C PHE A 217 9.65 7.64 -8.98
N LYS A 218 8.63 8.50 -9.05
CA LYS A 218 8.82 9.91 -9.40
C LYS A 218 9.16 10.79 -8.19
N ALA A 219 8.63 10.44 -7.03
CA ALA A 219 8.67 11.29 -5.84
C ALA A 219 9.91 11.03 -4.96
N ILE A 220 10.30 9.76 -4.80
CA ILE A 220 11.38 9.38 -3.88
C ILE A 220 12.75 9.68 -4.51
N ASP A 221 13.62 10.34 -3.75
CA ASP A 221 15.02 10.51 -4.11
C ASP A 221 15.72 9.15 -4.22
N LEU A 222 16.25 8.85 -5.41
CA LEU A 222 17.03 7.64 -5.70
C LEU A 222 18.19 7.43 -4.71
N SER A 223 18.78 8.51 -4.18
CA SER A 223 19.86 8.44 -3.20
C SER A 223 19.41 7.79 -1.88
N LYS A 224 18.10 7.81 -1.58
CA LYS A 224 17.49 7.22 -0.39
C LYS A 224 16.96 5.81 -0.63
N ILE A 225 17.16 5.23 -1.81
CA ILE A 225 16.67 3.89 -2.11
C ILE A 225 17.77 2.86 -1.89
N HIS A 226 17.41 1.76 -1.26
CA HIS A 226 18.16 0.52 -1.23
C HIS A 226 17.35 -0.58 -1.91
N PHE A 227 17.93 -1.22 -2.91
CA PHE A 227 17.27 -2.33 -3.59
C PHE A 227 17.52 -3.63 -2.85
N LEU A 228 16.43 -4.36 -2.58
CA LEU A 228 16.48 -5.73 -2.12
C LEU A 228 16.85 -6.63 -3.31
N ILE A 229 17.81 -7.54 -3.09
CA ILE A 229 18.41 -8.44 -4.11
C ILE A 229 18.26 -9.88 -3.64
#